data_AF-A0A4R5M603-F1
#
_entry.id   AF-A0A4R5M603-F1
#
_cell.length_a   1.000
_cell.length_b   1.000
_cell.length_c   1.000
_cell.angle_alpha   90.00
_cell.angle_beta   90.00
_cell.angle_gamma   90.00
#
_symmetry.space_group_name_H-M   'P 1'
#
loop_
_entity.id
_entity.type
_entity.pdbx_description
1 polymer ?
#
loop_
_entity_poly.entity_id
_entity_poly.type
_entity_poly.pdbx_seq_one_letter_code
_entity_poly.pdbx_strand_id
1 'polypeptide(L)' 'MFACHQSREGEEFACAGWLAKVGHCHPAVRFAVASGRLDPAVLAPDDDWPELHHSYVEVLDKLRAS' A
#
# COMPACT_ATOMS: atom_id res chain seq x y z
N MET A 1 -3.34 6.22 -6.42
CA MET A 1 -2.50 5.87 -5.23
C MET A 1 -1.53 4.75 -5.63
N PHE A 2 -0.31 4.67 -5.08
CA PHE A 2 0.72 3.70 -5.49
C PHE A 2 1.17 2.78 -4.34
N ALA A 3 1.34 1.49 -4.62
CA ALA A 3 2.06 0.53 -3.79
C ALA A 3 2.47 -0.71 -4.60
N CYS A 4 1.69 -1.81 -4.56
CA CYS A 4 1.90 -2.95 -5.47
C CYS A 4 1.64 -2.56 -6.94
N HIS A 5 0.74 -1.60 -7.16
CA HIS A 5 0.37 -1.06 -8.47
C HIS A 5 -0.14 0.37 -8.31
N GLN A 6 -0.31 1.05 -9.44
CA GLN A 6 -1.03 2.32 -9.54
C GLN A 6 -2.50 2.04 -9.88
N SER A 7 -3.42 2.65 -9.11
CA SER A 7 -4.85 2.68 -9.45
C SER A 7 -5.11 3.55 -10.69
N ARG A 8 -6.20 3.27 -11.42
CA ARG A 8 -6.63 4.17 -12.51
C ARG A 8 -7.01 5.53 -11.94
N GLU A 9 -6.78 6.57 -12.73
CA GLU A 9 -7.17 7.94 -12.38
C GLU A 9 -8.69 8.05 -12.31
N GLY A 10 -9.21 8.60 -11.20
CA GLY A 10 -10.65 8.68 -10.92
C GLY A 10 -11.26 7.41 -10.33
N GLU A 11 -10.48 6.35 -10.17
CA GLU A 11 -10.88 5.07 -9.57
C GLU A 11 -9.86 4.63 -8.50
N GLU A 12 -9.43 5.58 -7.65
CA GLU A 12 -8.42 5.32 -6.64
C GLU A 12 -8.93 4.39 -5.54
N PHE A 13 -8.14 3.36 -5.23
CA PHE A 13 -8.35 2.52 -4.05
C PHE A 13 -7.03 2.22 -3.35
N ALA A 14 -7.12 1.96 -2.05
CA ALA A 14 -5.99 1.50 -1.25
C ALA A 14 -5.89 -0.02 -1.34
N CYS A 15 -4.83 -0.54 -1.96
CA CYS A 15 -4.53 -1.97 -1.96
C CYS A 15 -3.76 -2.38 -0.69
N ALA A 16 -3.62 -3.68 -0.45
CA ALA A 16 -2.92 -4.21 0.71
C ALA A 16 -1.46 -3.71 0.79
N GLY A 17 -0.77 -3.60 -0.35
CA GLY A 17 0.56 -2.98 -0.44
C GLY A 17 0.61 -1.55 0.08
N TRP A 18 -0.43 -0.76 -0.18
CA TRP A 18 -0.48 0.63 0.28
C TRP A 18 -0.63 0.67 1.79
N LEU A 19 -1.51 -0.18 2.31
CA LEU A 19 -1.74 -0.30 3.74
C LEU A 19 -0.45 -0.72 4.47
N ALA A 20 0.30 -1.67 3.91
CA ALA A 20 1.57 -2.11 4.46
C ALA A 20 2.68 -1.03 4.38
N LYS A 21 2.81 -0.32 3.25
CA LYS A 21 3.90 0.66 3.08
C LYS A 21 3.68 1.96 3.84
N VAL A 22 2.46 2.50 3.76
CA VAL A 22 2.18 3.85 4.26
C VAL A 22 0.94 3.93 5.12
N GLY A 23 0.15 2.86 5.29
CA GLY A 23 -1.07 2.88 6.09
C GLY A 23 -0.86 3.45 7.50
N HIS A 24 0.26 3.12 8.15
CA HIS A 24 0.62 3.66 9.47
C HIS A 24 0.76 5.21 9.51
N CYS A 25 1.07 5.86 8.38
CA CYS A 25 1.13 7.32 8.28
C CYS A 25 -0.25 7.98 8.30
N HIS A 26 -1.32 7.24 8.00
CA HIS A 26 -2.67 7.80 7.86
C HIS A 26 -3.45 7.75 9.19
N PRO A 27 -3.96 8.89 9.71
CA PRO A 27 -4.66 8.94 11.00
C PRO A 27 -5.88 8.00 11.09
N ALA A 28 -6.64 7.86 10.00
CA ALA A 28 -7.81 6.99 9.97
C ALA A 28 -7.44 5.50 10.16
N VAL A 29 -6.32 5.07 9.57
CA VAL A 29 -5.80 3.70 9.73
C VAL A 29 -5.33 3.49 11.17
N ARG A 30 -4.55 4.42 11.71
CA ARG A 30 -4.10 4.36 13.11
C ARG A 30 -5.27 4.29 14.09
N PHE A 31 -6.33 5.07 13.85
CA PHE A 31 -7.54 5.03 14.65
C PHE A 31 -8.27 3.67 14.52
N ALA A 32 -8.36 3.10 13.31
CA ALA A 32 -8.98 1.80 13.10
C ALA A 32 -8.23 0.67 13.84
N VAL A 33 -6.89 0.71 13.83
CA VAL A 33 -6.05 -0.23 14.59
C VAL A 33 -6.26 -0.03 16.10
N ALA A 34 -6.14 1.20 16.59
CA ALA A 34 -6.30 1.50 18.02
C ALA A 34 -7.70 1.16 18.56
N SER A 35 -8.72 1.20 17.71
CA SER A 35 -10.11 0.83 18.06
C SER A 35 -10.45 -0.65 17.81
N GLY A 36 -9.48 -1.48 17.39
CA GLY A 36 -9.67 -2.90 17.14
C GLY A 36 -10.51 -3.23 15.90
N ARG A 37 -10.77 -2.25 15.03
CA ARG A 37 -11.51 -2.45 13.76
C ARG A 37 -10.61 -3.00 12.65
N LEU A 38 -9.30 -2.88 12.84
CA LEU A 38 -8.29 -3.37 11.91
C LEU A 38 -7.22 -4.09 12.73
N ASP A 39 -6.89 -5.32 12.35
CA ASP A 39 -5.80 -6.07 12.95
C ASP A 39 -4.46 -5.39 12.57
N PRO A 40 -3.59 -5.00 13.52
CA PRO A 40 -2.28 -4.43 13.20
C PRO A 40 -1.41 -5.31 12.29
N ALA A 41 -1.60 -6.62 12.27
CA ALA A 41 -0.84 -7.54 11.41
C ALA A 41 -0.98 -7.20 9.91
N VAL A 42 -2.11 -6.60 9.49
CA VAL A 42 -2.35 -6.21 8.09
C VAL A 42 -1.51 -5.02 7.63
N LEU A 43 -0.76 -4.38 8.54
CA LEU A 43 0.22 -3.34 8.22
C LEU A 43 1.59 -3.92 7.85
N ALA A 44 1.77 -5.24 7.95
CA ALA A 44 2.97 -5.92 7.46
C ALA A 44 2.68 -6.59 6.10
N PRO A 45 3.69 -6.69 5.21
CA PRO A 45 3.59 -7.54 4.02
C PRO A 45 3.58 -9.04 4.41
N ASP A 46 2.89 -9.87 3.63
CA ASP A 46 2.98 -11.34 3.75
C ASP A 46 4.16 -11.89 2.94
N ASP A 47 4.56 -13.13 3.26
CA ASP A 47 5.71 -13.83 2.64
C ASP A 47 5.57 -14.01 1.11
N ASP A 48 4.34 -14.13 0.59
CA ASP A 48 4.06 -14.38 -0.82
C ASP A 48 3.81 -13.12 -1.65
N TRP A 49 4.05 -11.93 -1.09
CA TRP A 49 3.77 -10.67 -1.80
C TRP A 49 4.85 -10.31 -2.82
N PRO A 50 4.48 -9.66 -3.94
CA PRO A 50 5.46 -9.06 -4.84
C PRO A 50 6.23 -7.94 -4.13
N GLU A 51 7.45 -7.68 -4.57
CA GLU A 51 8.29 -6.62 -4.02
C GLU A 51 7.56 -5.27 -4.06
N LEU A 52 7.49 -4.61 -2.90
CA LEU A 52 6.74 -3.38 -2.72
C LEU A 52 7.61 -2.16 -3.03
N HIS A 53 7.24 -1.42 -4.08
CA HIS A 53 7.92 -0.19 -4.47
C HIS A 53 7.82 0.90 -3.39
N HIS A 54 8.93 1.61 -3.17
CA HIS A 54 9.04 2.70 -2.18
C HIS A 54 8.72 4.07 -2.79
N SER A 55 8.79 4.19 -4.11
CA SER A 55 8.56 5.45 -4.82
C SER A 55 7.74 5.25 -6.10
N TYR A 56 7.10 6.33 -6.54
CA TYR A 56 6.44 6.36 -7.85
C TYR A 56 7.44 6.15 -8.99
N VAL A 57 8.69 6.60 -8.80
CA VAL A 57 9.77 6.42 -9.78
C VAL A 57 10.07 4.94 -10.01
N GLU A 58 10.17 4.14 -8.95
CA GLU A 58 10.39 2.68 -9.07
C GLU A 58 9.26 1.98 -9.84
N VAL A 59 8.01 2.40 -9.65
CA VAL A 59 6.86 1.86 -10.41
C VAL A 59 7.01 2.20 -11.90
N LEU A 60 7.38 3.45 -12.22
CA LEU A 60 7.58 3.88 -13.61
C LEU A 60 8.75 3.18 -14.28
N ASP A 61 9.85 2.99 -13.57
CA ASP A 61 11.04 2.32 -14.12
C ASP A 61 10.75 0.85 -14.42
N LYS A 62 10.00 0.16 -13.54
CA LYS A 62 9.51 -1.19 -13.82
C LYS A 62 8.62 -1.26 -15.06
N LEU A 63 7.65 -0.35 -15.19
CA LEU A 63 6.73 -0.33 -16.34
C LEU A 63 7.43 -0.01 -17.66
N ARG A 64 8.53 0.75 -17.65
CA ARG A 64 9.33 1.07 -18.84
C ARG A 64 10.24 -0.07 -19.28
N ALA A 65 10.62 -0.97 -18.38
CA ALA A 65 11.50 -2.10 -18.64
C ALA A 65 10.77 -3.33 -19.20
N SER A 66 9.43 -3.27 -19.29
CA SER A 66 8.51 -4.33 -19.75
C SER A 66 7.83 -3.96 -21.05
#